data_AF-X1ULH5-F1
#
_entry.id   AF-X1ULH5-F1
#
_cell.length_a   1.000
_cell.length_b   1.000
_cell.length_c   1.000
_cell.angle_alpha   90.00
_cell.angle_beta   90.00
_cell.angle_gamma   90.00
#
_symmetry.space_group_name_H-M   'P 1'
#
loop_
_entity.id
_entity.type
_entity.pdbx_description
1 polymer ?
#
loop_
_entity_poly.entity_id
_entity_poly.type
_entity_poly.pdbx_seq_one_letter_code
_entity_poly.pdbx_strand_id
1 'polypeptide(L)'
;MPIEKITPNLEKQLEIAARGDVLLYNKLGGIGDILCARLIFEDMKKMPNIGNVTFAVPRKYLSLIEDHPFIDRKMAVEDINDEVIAGYVFSKDLTQTPGQAEYRTMPNAVRNRSDILAESIGLSLKSHQGHLTFSDREMEFAGQYIKRLGD
;
A
#
# COMPACT_ATOMS: atom_id res chain seq x y z
N MET A 1 -17.28 -14.90 -30.63
CA MET A 1 -17.81 -13.88 -29.70
C MET A 1 -16.69 -13.49 -28.76
N PRO A 2 -16.32 -12.20 -28.64
CA PRO A 2 -15.38 -11.78 -27.62
C PRO A 2 -16.07 -11.90 -26.25
N ILE A 3 -15.42 -12.59 -25.32
CA ILE A 3 -15.81 -12.58 -23.91
C ILE A 3 -15.40 -11.19 -23.41
N GLU A 4 -16.34 -10.26 -23.39
CA GLU A 4 -16.18 -9.03 -22.61
C GLU A 4 -16.01 -9.45 -21.16
N LYS A 5 -14.77 -9.39 -20.65
CA LYS A 5 -14.51 -9.42 -19.23
C LYS A 5 -15.15 -8.16 -18.66
N ILE A 6 -16.38 -8.29 -18.15
CA ILE A 6 -17.05 -7.30 -17.32
C ILE A 6 -16.14 -7.12 -16.10
N THR A 7 -15.25 -6.14 -16.17
CA THR A 7 -14.45 -5.73 -15.02
C THR A 7 -15.44 -4.95 -14.15
N PRO A 8 -15.77 -5.40 -12.93
CA PRO A 8 -16.64 -4.63 -12.06
C PRO A 8 -16.04 -3.24 -11.91
N ASN A 9 -16.86 -2.19 -12.00
CA ASN A 9 -16.44 -0.82 -11.72
C ASN A 9 -15.61 -0.84 -10.42
N LEU A 10 -14.39 -0.31 -10.47
CA LEU A 10 -13.41 -0.39 -9.38
C LEU A 10 -13.97 0.20 -8.08
N GLU A 11 -14.79 1.25 -8.20
CA GLU A 11 -15.55 1.85 -7.09
C GLU A 11 -16.48 0.83 -6.41
N LYS A 12 -17.08 -0.07 -7.20
CA LYS A 12 -17.97 -1.14 -6.72
C LYS A 12 -17.22 -2.23 -5.95
N GLN A 13 -15.92 -2.44 -6.24
CA GLN A 13 -15.11 -3.45 -5.53
C GLN A 13 -14.75 -2.98 -4.11
N LEU A 14 -14.45 -1.69 -3.93
CA LEU A 14 -14.23 -1.11 -2.60
C LEU A 14 -15.54 -0.89 -1.82
N GLU A 15 -16.65 -0.61 -2.49
CA GLU A 15 -17.98 -0.58 -1.86
C GLU A 15 -18.39 -1.97 -1.31
N ILE A 16 -17.91 -3.06 -1.95
CA ILE A 16 -18.03 -4.42 -1.42
C ILE A 16 -17.05 -4.67 -0.26
N ALA A 17 -15.83 -4.14 -0.33
CA ALA A 17 -14.83 -4.21 0.74
C ALA A 17 -15.26 -3.46 2.02
N ALA A 18 -16.10 -2.43 1.88
CA ALA A 18 -16.81 -1.71 2.95
C ALA A 18 -17.84 -2.57 3.71
N ARG A 19 -17.68 -3.89 3.74
CA ARG A 19 -18.48 -4.82 4.55
C ARG A 19 -17.63 -5.85 5.28
N GLY A 20 -16.30 -5.74 5.24
CA GLY A 20 -15.43 -6.68 5.93
C GLY A 20 -13.95 -6.33 5.89
N ASP A 21 -13.12 -7.31 6.22
CA ASP A 21 -11.68 -7.13 6.32
C ASP A 21 -11.01 -7.09 4.94
N VAL A 22 -9.99 -6.25 4.84
CA VAL A 22 -9.22 -5.95 3.62
C VAL A 22 -7.77 -6.40 3.80
N LEU A 23 -7.22 -7.06 2.79
CA LEU A 23 -5.80 -7.45 2.73
C LEU A 23 -5.12 -6.79 1.53
N LEU A 24 -4.20 -5.88 1.79
CA LEU A 24 -3.24 -5.41 0.79
C LEU A 24 -1.91 -6.10 1.03
N TYR A 25 -1.21 -6.49 -0.03
CA TYR A 25 0.08 -7.12 0.14
C TYR A 25 1.06 -6.77 -0.98
N ASN A 26 2.34 -6.72 -0.62
CA ASN A 26 3.44 -6.48 -1.52
C ASN A 26 4.43 -7.64 -1.42
N LYS A 27 4.48 -8.53 -2.42
CA LYS A 27 5.35 -9.71 -2.46
C LYS A 27 6.77 -9.34 -2.85
N LEU A 28 6.92 -8.41 -3.79
CA LEU A 28 8.21 -7.96 -4.30
C LEU A 28 8.19 -6.44 -4.44
N GLY A 29 9.23 -5.77 -4.01
CA GLY A 29 9.29 -4.32 -4.08
C GLY A 29 10.40 -3.76 -3.22
N GLY A 30 10.78 -2.53 -3.53
CA GLY A 30 11.75 -1.80 -2.71
C GLY A 30 11.10 -1.18 -1.49
N ILE A 31 11.94 -0.59 -0.63
CA ILE A 31 11.50 0.30 0.46
C ILE A 31 10.58 1.40 -0.09
N GLY A 32 10.92 1.97 -1.25
CA GLY A 32 10.13 3.02 -1.89
C GLY A 32 8.67 2.63 -2.15
N ASP A 33 8.40 1.42 -2.65
CA ASP A 33 7.03 1.00 -2.95
C ASP A 33 6.21 0.79 -1.66
N ILE A 34 6.85 0.32 -0.59
CA ILE A 34 6.23 0.20 0.74
C ILE A 34 5.92 1.59 1.29
N LEU A 35 6.85 2.54 1.19
CA LEU A 35 6.63 3.93 1.63
C LEU A 35 5.52 4.61 0.83
N CYS A 36 5.42 4.38 -0.48
CA CYS A 36 4.31 4.88 -1.29
C CYS A 36 2.97 4.23 -0.89
N ALA A 37 2.97 2.93 -0.59
CA ALA A 37 1.77 2.23 -0.13
C ALA A 37 1.28 2.77 1.22
N ARG A 38 2.17 3.22 2.13
CA ARG A 38 1.76 3.83 3.41
C ARG A 38 0.78 4.99 3.23
N LEU A 39 0.91 5.76 2.14
CA LEU A 39 0.08 6.96 1.93
C LEU A 39 -1.41 6.65 1.78
N ILE A 40 -1.79 5.43 1.38
CA ILE A 40 -3.18 5.12 1.03
C ILE A 40 -4.07 4.79 2.23
N PHE A 41 -3.48 4.34 3.35
CA PHE A 41 -4.25 3.72 4.45
C PHE A 41 -5.13 4.71 5.22
N GLU A 42 -4.70 5.96 5.36
CA GLU A 42 -5.52 6.98 6.02
C GLU A 42 -6.84 7.19 5.27
N ASP A 43 -6.77 7.34 3.95
CA ASP A 43 -7.97 7.55 3.14
C ASP A 43 -8.81 6.29 3.02
N MET A 44 -8.18 5.10 3.02
CA MET A 44 -8.92 3.84 3.16
C MET A 44 -9.75 3.86 4.45
N LYS A 45 -9.16 4.24 5.59
CA LYS A 45 -9.86 4.29 6.88
C LYS A 45 -10.98 5.33 6.96
N LYS A 46 -10.99 6.33 6.08
CA LYS A 46 -12.10 7.30 5.95
C LYS A 46 -13.27 6.77 5.13
N MET A 47 -13.13 5.61 4.49
CA MET A 47 -14.22 5.01 3.72
C MET A 47 -15.33 4.51 4.67
N PRO A 48 -16.61 4.72 4.32
CA PRO A 48 -17.71 4.22 5.14
C PRO A 48 -17.63 2.69 5.22
N ASN A 49 -17.80 2.14 6.42
CA ASN A 49 -17.89 0.70 6.71
C ASN A 49 -16.66 -0.16 6.34
N ILE A 50 -15.48 0.43 6.14
CA ILE A 50 -14.26 -0.38 5.97
C ILE A 50 -13.94 -1.15 7.25
N GLY A 51 -13.65 -2.45 7.11
CA GLY A 51 -13.26 -3.30 8.24
C GLY A 51 -11.79 -3.13 8.64
N ASN A 52 -11.19 -4.22 9.11
CA ASN A 52 -9.77 -4.23 9.43
C ASN A 52 -8.95 -4.27 8.14
N VAL A 53 -8.02 -3.33 8.02
CA VAL A 53 -7.03 -3.24 6.96
C VAL A 53 -5.77 -3.97 7.43
N THR A 54 -5.46 -5.04 6.72
CA THR A 54 -4.22 -5.79 6.90
C THR A 54 -3.26 -5.42 5.78
N PHE A 55 -2.01 -5.11 6.14
CA PHE A 55 -0.95 -4.91 5.17
C PHE A 55 0.16 -5.92 5.38
N ALA A 56 0.49 -6.64 4.30
CA ALA A 56 1.58 -7.59 4.31
C ALA A 56 2.73 -7.17 3.41
N VAL A 57 3.94 -7.27 3.96
CA VAL A 57 5.20 -6.92 3.29
C VAL A 57 6.21 -8.05 3.52
N PRO A 58 7.31 -8.13 2.75
CA PRO A 58 8.38 -9.07 3.05
C PRO A 58 8.85 -8.93 4.49
N ARG A 59 9.11 -10.02 5.19
CA ARG A 59 9.40 -10.02 6.63
C ARG A 59 10.48 -9.00 7.04
N LYS A 60 11.52 -8.87 6.23
CA LYS A 60 12.63 -7.91 6.41
C LYS A 60 12.21 -6.43 6.42
N TYR A 61 11.00 -6.12 5.98
CA TYR A 61 10.43 -4.78 5.89
C TYR A 61 9.26 -4.55 6.86
N LEU A 62 8.95 -5.50 7.75
CA LEU A 62 7.85 -5.33 8.72
C LEU A 62 8.02 -4.09 9.60
N SER A 63 9.25 -3.79 10.01
CA SER A 63 9.55 -2.58 10.78
C SER A 63 9.17 -1.29 10.06
N LEU A 64 9.10 -1.30 8.72
CA LEU A 64 8.70 -0.14 7.91
C LEU A 64 7.20 0.09 7.88
N ILE A 65 6.38 -0.74 8.53
CA ILE A 65 4.92 -0.56 8.59
C ILE A 65 4.37 -0.66 10.01
N GLU A 66 5.21 -1.02 10.97
CA GLU A 66 4.85 -1.32 12.36
C GLU A 66 4.13 -0.14 13.04
N ASP A 67 4.67 1.06 12.85
CA ASP A 67 4.22 2.31 13.45
C ASP A 67 3.00 2.94 12.77
N HIS A 68 2.51 2.36 11.67
CA HIS A 68 1.45 3.01 10.91
C HIS A 68 0.09 2.93 11.66
N PRO A 69 -0.57 4.07 11.93
CA PRO A 69 -1.77 4.12 12.77
C PRO A 69 -3.03 3.57 12.09
N PHE A 70 -3.07 3.59 10.76
CA PHE A 70 -4.24 3.16 9.98
C PHE A 70 -4.15 1.72 9.43
N ILE A 71 -3.11 0.98 9.81
CA ILE A 71 -2.96 -0.44 9.48
C ILE A 71 -3.28 -1.23 10.76
N ASP A 72 -4.42 -1.93 10.79
CA ASP A 72 -4.85 -2.66 12.00
C ASP A 72 -4.04 -3.94 12.21
N ARG A 73 -3.66 -4.60 11.11
CA ARG A 73 -2.86 -5.83 11.16
C ARG A 73 -1.66 -5.73 10.22
N LYS A 74 -0.46 -5.98 10.77
CA LYS A 74 0.79 -6.08 10.01
C LYS A 74 1.21 -7.53 10.00
N MET A 75 1.59 -8.07 8.84
CA MET A 75 2.07 -9.45 8.76
C MET A 75 3.10 -9.65 7.65
N ALA A 76 3.89 -10.71 7.76
CA ALA A 76 4.83 -11.06 6.71
C ALA A 76 4.06 -11.63 5.51
N VAL A 77 4.43 -11.22 4.30
CA VAL A 77 3.82 -11.76 3.07
C VAL A 77 4.10 -13.27 2.91
N GLU A 78 5.19 -13.74 3.51
CA GLU A 78 5.56 -15.15 3.58
C GLU A 78 4.56 -16.00 4.40
N ASP A 79 3.76 -15.37 5.26
CA ASP A 79 2.73 -16.03 6.07
C ASP A 79 1.36 -16.06 5.35
N ILE A 80 1.26 -15.51 4.13
CA ILE A 80 0.03 -15.53 3.34
C ILE A 80 -0.07 -16.81 2.53
N ASN A 81 -1.20 -17.51 2.70
CA ASN A 81 -1.62 -18.64 1.87
C ASN A 81 -3.08 -18.45 1.42
N ASP A 82 -3.61 -19.39 0.63
CA ASP A 82 -4.97 -19.28 0.07
C ASP A 82 -6.05 -19.26 1.16
N GLU A 83 -5.84 -19.96 2.28
CA GLU A 83 -6.77 -19.95 3.43
C GLU A 83 -6.82 -18.57 4.10
N VAL A 84 -5.66 -17.93 4.28
CA VAL A 84 -5.55 -16.57 4.80
C VAL A 84 -6.27 -15.60 3.87
N ILE A 85 -6.01 -15.68 2.56
CA ILE A 85 -6.64 -14.81 1.56
C ILE A 85 -8.16 -14.96 1.56
N ALA A 86 -8.66 -16.19 1.66
CA ALA A 86 -10.10 -16.49 1.68
C ALA A 86 -10.83 -15.88 2.89
N GLY A 87 -10.11 -15.53 3.96
CA GLY A 87 -10.66 -14.83 5.12
C GLY A 87 -10.96 -13.34 4.89
N TYR A 88 -10.53 -12.75 3.76
CA TYR A 88 -10.72 -11.34 3.45
C TYR A 88 -11.79 -11.15 2.37
N VAL A 89 -12.62 -10.11 2.55
CA VAL A 89 -13.64 -9.73 1.55
C VAL A 89 -12.98 -9.13 0.32
N PHE A 90 -11.84 -8.47 0.50
CA PHE A 90 -11.02 -7.93 -0.58
C PHE A 90 -9.56 -8.23 -0.31
N SER A 91 -8.85 -8.74 -1.32
CA SER A 91 -7.41 -8.89 -1.29
C SER A 91 -6.76 -8.41 -2.58
N LYS A 92 -5.61 -7.74 -2.47
CA LYS A 92 -4.89 -7.22 -3.64
C LYS A 92 -3.37 -7.30 -3.47
N ASP A 93 -2.74 -7.89 -4.48
CA ASP A 93 -1.30 -7.79 -4.72
C ASP A 93 -0.96 -6.44 -5.35
N LEU A 94 -0.09 -5.68 -4.71
CA LEU A 94 0.38 -4.36 -5.15
C LEU A 94 1.74 -4.40 -5.87
N THR A 95 2.42 -5.55 -5.87
CA THR A 95 3.81 -5.75 -6.32
C THR A 95 4.13 -5.15 -7.68
N GLN A 96 3.29 -5.42 -8.67
CA GLN A 96 3.54 -5.06 -10.06
C GLN A 96 2.84 -3.75 -10.47
N THR A 97 2.00 -3.19 -9.61
CA THR A 97 1.05 -2.14 -9.98
C THR A 97 1.75 -0.88 -10.51
N PRO A 98 2.75 -0.30 -9.80
CA PRO A 98 3.43 0.89 -10.31
C PRO A 98 4.20 0.60 -11.61
N GLY A 99 4.98 -0.49 -11.64
CA GLY A 99 5.79 -0.83 -12.80
C GLY A 99 4.97 -1.08 -14.08
N GLN A 100 3.82 -1.73 -13.96
CA GLN A 100 2.93 -1.94 -15.11
C GLN A 100 2.28 -0.65 -15.60
N ALA A 101 1.91 0.25 -14.69
CA ALA A 101 1.35 1.55 -15.04
C ALA A 101 2.41 2.45 -15.71
N GLU A 102 3.60 2.53 -15.12
CA GLU A 102 4.73 3.30 -15.64
C GLU A 102 5.11 2.84 -17.04
N TYR A 103 5.28 1.53 -17.25
CA TYR A 103 5.62 0.94 -18.55
C TYR A 103 4.63 1.33 -19.66
N ARG A 104 3.33 1.41 -19.34
CA ARG A 104 2.29 1.83 -20.30
C ARG A 104 2.35 3.30 -20.69
N THR A 105 2.96 4.13 -19.85
CA THR A 105 3.03 5.59 -20.02
C THR A 105 4.42 6.07 -20.47
N MET A 106 5.38 5.16 -20.60
CA MET A 106 6.73 5.50 -21.04
C MET A 106 6.74 6.15 -22.44
N PRO A 107 7.59 7.16 -22.66
CA PRO A 107 8.61 7.69 -21.74
C PRO A 107 8.08 8.71 -20.70
N ASN A 108 6.82 9.11 -20.81
CA ASN A 108 6.23 10.22 -20.04
C ASN A 108 5.48 9.72 -18.80
N ALA A 109 6.17 9.01 -17.91
CA ALA A 109 5.60 8.63 -16.62
C ALA A 109 5.48 9.87 -15.70
N VAL A 110 4.33 10.54 -15.75
CA VAL A 110 4.05 11.78 -14.99
C VAL A 110 3.38 11.50 -13.63
N ARG A 111 2.81 10.30 -13.45
CA ARG A 111 1.96 9.97 -12.31
C ARG A 111 2.78 9.49 -11.10
N ASN A 112 2.40 9.93 -9.90
CA ASN A 112 3.05 9.43 -8.68
C ASN A 112 2.65 7.97 -8.41
N ARG A 113 3.59 7.19 -7.87
CA ARG A 113 3.35 5.78 -7.52
C ARG A 113 2.25 5.60 -6.47
N SER A 114 2.13 6.51 -5.51
CA SER A 114 1.05 6.48 -4.51
C SER A 114 -0.33 6.62 -5.15
N ASP A 115 -0.47 7.52 -6.13
CA ASP A 115 -1.73 7.70 -6.88
C ASP A 115 -2.07 6.46 -7.69
N ILE A 116 -1.06 5.86 -8.34
CA ILE A 116 -1.22 4.61 -9.08
C ILE A 116 -1.68 3.46 -8.16
N LEU A 117 -1.09 3.34 -6.97
CA LEU A 117 -1.45 2.32 -5.98
C LEU A 117 -2.88 2.53 -5.47
N ALA A 118 -3.22 3.76 -5.07
CA ALA A 118 -4.55 4.14 -4.62
C ALA A 118 -5.62 3.85 -5.69
N GLU A 119 -5.39 4.29 -6.92
CA GLU A 119 -6.33 4.03 -8.01
C GLU A 119 -6.47 2.53 -8.30
N SER A 120 -5.41 1.74 -8.16
CA SER A 120 -5.48 0.28 -8.43
C SER A 120 -6.41 -0.50 -7.51
N ILE A 121 -6.73 0.09 -6.35
CA ILE A 121 -7.73 -0.45 -5.42
C ILE A 121 -9.07 0.27 -5.53
N GLY A 122 -9.20 1.34 -6.33
CA GLY A 122 -10.44 2.12 -6.49
C GLY A 122 -10.52 3.34 -5.57
N LEU A 123 -9.39 3.80 -5.03
CA LEU A 123 -9.30 4.95 -4.13
C LEU A 123 -8.75 6.18 -4.88
N SER A 124 -9.31 7.35 -4.60
CA SER A 124 -8.74 8.63 -4.99
C SER A 124 -8.01 9.23 -3.79
N LEU A 125 -6.68 9.36 -3.90
CA LEU A 125 -5.82 9.78 -2.81
C LEU A 125 -6.01 11.28 -2.52
N LYS A 126 -6.38 11.60 -1.28
CA LYS A 126 -6.61 12.95 -0.75
C LYS A 126 -5.54 13.32 0.28
N SER A 127 -5.15 12.37 1.14
CA SER A 127 -4.05 12.50 2.08
C SER A 127 -2.77 11.89 1.51
N HIS A 128 -1.66 12.61 1.65
CA HIS A 128 -0.33 12.12 1.28
C HIS A 128 0.55 11.90 2.53
N GLN A 129 -0.08 11.71 3.69
CA GLN A 129 0.61 11.49 4.95
C GLN A 129 1.00 10.02 5.08
N GLY A 130 2.31 9.75 5.12
CA GLY A 130 2.83 8.39 5.31
C GLY A 130 2.96 7.97 6.77
N HIS A 131 2.65 8.87 7.70
CA HIS A 131 2.68 8.65 9.15
C HIS A 131 3.97 7.97 9.63
N LEU A 132 5.12 8.39 9.10
CA LEU A 132 6.42 7.88 9.53
C LEU A 132 6.79 8.51 10.86
N THR A 133 7.12 7.67 11.82
CA THR A 133 7.68 8.08 13.10
C THR A 133 9.14 7.65 13.17
N PHE A 134 9.97 8.51 13.78
CA PHE A 134 11.37 8.23 14.01
C PHE A 134 11.65 8.42 15.48
N SER A 135 12.41 7.50 16.06
CA SER A 135 12.94 7.63 17.41
C SER A 135 13.96 8.76 17.49
N ASP A 136 14.16 9.30 18.70
CA ASP A 136 15.20 10.32 18.94
C ASP A 136 16.58 9.84 18.49
N ARG A 137 16.86 8.54 18.64
CA ARG A 137 18.11 7.92 18.20
C ARG A 137 18.28 7.93 16.68
N GLU A 138 17.22 7.64 15.94
CA GLU A 138 17.25 7.69 14.47
C GLU A 138 17.41 9.14 13.97
N MET A 139 16.74 10.08 14.62
CA MET A 139 16.88 11.50 14.33
C MET A 139 18.29 12.01 14.62
N GLU A 140 18.88 11.59 15.75
CA GLU A 140 20.27 11.92 16.09
C GLU A 140 21.24 11.34 15.06
N PHE A 141 21.10 10.06 14.72
CA PHE A 141 21.91 9.41 13.70
C PHE A 141 21.83 10.13 12.35
N ALA A 142 20.61 10.44 11.89
CA ALA A 142 20.39 11.16 10.64
C ALA A 142 21.06 12.54 10.66
N GLY A 143 20.96 13.26 11.79
CA GLY A 143 21.63 14.55 11.97
C GLY A 143 23.16 14.45 11.89
N GLN A 144 23.77 13.42 12.49
CA GLN A 144 25.21 13.17 12.37
C GLN A 144 25.61 12.81 10.95
N TYR A 145 24.80 12.01 10.25
CA TYR A 145 25.07 11.59 8.87
C TYR A 145 25.00 12.77 7.89
N ILE A 146 23.98 13.62 7.98
CA ILE A 146 23.82 14.81 7.13
C ILE A 146 25.01 15.77 7.29
N LYS A 147 25.48 16.00 8.53
CA LYS A 147 26.65 16.85 8.78
C LYS A 147 27.88 16.35 8.03
N ARG A 148 28.14 15.04 8.03
CA ARG A 148 29.28 14.42 7.33
C ARG A 148 29.19 14.50 5.80
N LEU A 149 28.00 14.71 5.23
CA LEU A 149 27.82 14.86 3.79
C LEU A 149 27.98 16.31 3.31
N GLY A 150 27.82 17.28 4.22
CA GLY A 150 27.97 18.71 3.93
C GLY A 150 29.39 19.23 4.05
N ASP A 151 30.28 18.45 4.66
CA ASP A 151 31.74 18.66 4.74
C ASP A 151 32.45 17.94 3.58
#